data_AF-A0A2P4QJ52-F1
#
_entry.id   AF-A0A2P4QJ52-F1
#
_cell.length_a   1.000
_cell.length_b   1.000
_cell.length_c   1.000
_cell.angle_alpha   90.00
_cell.angle_beta   90.00
_cell.angle_gamma   90.00
#
_symmetry.space_group_name_H-M   'P 1'
#
loop_
_entity.id
_entity.type
_entity.pdbx_description
1 polymer ?
#
loop_
_entity_poly.entity_id
_entity_poly.type
_entity_poly.pdbx_seq_one_letter_code
_entity_poly.pdbx_strand_id
1 'polypeptide(L)'
;ITDLKDLDDNNNINYYKRINIEPSLEDEDYEVFGSIISNNNPKVEGIYVNFGSYDFNGFFAMIKQLEETSINSIKECHVLWMIVEKPSESLIFSPSNRKFQVNCIKTSIILQPNKSNYSIKTSFSLSQGYTIFVHAYYPSTNYEPGNIIRLIDWSYNFINFQITKSTQNESFIDEVDLHICVLCSDCKNLKIDNKNEEEYSLNLIEHILTKDNFNESLSTEIHEVD
;
A
#
# COMPACT_ATOMS: atom_id res chain seq x y z
N ILE A 1 -12.25 7.15 -1.87
CA ILE A 1 -11.42 8.38 -1.79
C ILE A 1 -11.91 9.20 -0.63
N THR A 2 -10.99 9.64 0.23
CA THR A 2 -11.28 10.50 1.37
C THR A 2 -10.39 11.75 1.30
N ASP A 3 -10.96 12.95 1.45
CA ASP A 3 -10.17 14.18 1.51
C ASP A 3 -9.52 14.38 2.89
N LEU A 4 -8.44 15.16 2.90
CA LEU A 4 -7.62 15.44 4.07
C LEU A 4 -7.75 16.89 4.58
N LYS A 5 -8.80 17.62 4.16
CA LYS A 5 -8.93 19.06 4.40
C LYS A 5 -9.09 19.43 5.87
N ASP A 6 -9.62 18.52 6.66
CA ASP A 6 -9.89 18.64 8.09
C ASP A 6 -8.71 18.26 8.98
N LEU A 7 -7.60 17.80 8.40
CA LEU A 7 -6.37 17.56 9.17
C LEU A 7 -5.80 18.86 9.72
N ASP A 8 -5.18 18.79 10.89
CA ASP A 8 -4.50 19.93 11.49
C ASP A 8 -3.05 20.04 10.98
N ASP A 9 -2.69 21.19 10.38
CA ASP A 9 -1.40 21.44 9.72
C ASP A 9 -0.39 22.08 10.68
N ASN A 10 -0.41 21.71 11.96
CA ASN A 10 0.47 22.27 12.99
C ASN A 10 1.94 21.78 12.85
N ASN A 11 2.49 21.76 11.63
CA ASN A 11 3.82 21.27 11.25
C ASN A 11 4.10 19.83 11.73
N ASN A 12 3.08 18.97 11.73
CA ASN A 12 3.26 17.58 12.10
C ASN A 12 3.80 16.78 10.89
N ILE A 13 4.75 15.88 11.12
CA ILE A 13 5.23 14.94 10.09
C ILE A 13 4.35 13.69 9.99
N ASN A 14 3.53 13.44 11.02
CA ASN A 14 2.63 12.30 11.13
C ASN A 14 1.19 12.78 11.28
N TYR A 15 0.27 12.28 10.47
CA TYR A 15 -1.14 12.63 10.50
C TYR A 15 -2.01 11.38 10.61
N TYR A 16 -3.18 11.56 11.24
CA TYR A 16 -4.16 10.49 11.43
C TYR A 16 -5.50 10.92 10.88
N LYS A 17 -6.06 10.12 9.98
CA LYS A 17 -7.38 10.33 9.40
C LYS A 17 -8.25 9.11 9.66
N ARG A 18 -9.35 9.29 10.37
CA ARG A 18 -10.41 8.28 10.43
C ARG A 18 -11.14 8.22 9.09
N ILE A 19 -11.29 7.03 8.53
CA ILE A 19 -12.08 6.76 7.33
C ILE A 19 -13.24 5.87 7.74
N ASN A 20 -14.46 6.38 7.57
CA ASN A 20 -15.67 5.63 7.84
C ASN A 20 -16.15 4.94 6.55
N ILE A 21 -16.58 3.70 6.68
CA ILE A 21 -17.19 2.91 5.60
C ILE A 21 -18.70 2.99 5.79
N GLU A 22 -19.42 3.40 4.75
CA GLU A 22 -20.87 3.49 4.74
C GLU A 22 -21.43 2.73 3.53
N PRO A 23 -22.32 1.73 3.73
CA PRO A 23 -22.73 1.18 5.03
C PRO A 23 -21.59 0.44 5.76
N SER A 24 -21.70 0.32 7.08
CA SER A 24 -20.77 -0.46 7.91
C SER A 24 -20.63 -1.91 7.40
N LEU A 25 -19.45 -2.49 7.58
CA LEU A 25 -19.16 -3.87 7.22
C LEU A 25 -19.75 -4.86 8.24
N GLU A 26 -19.95 -6.10 7.80
CA GLU A 26 -20.49 -7.17 8.66
C GLU A 26 -19.45 -7.71 9.65
N ASP A 27 -18.16 -7.64 9.29
CA ASP A 27 -17.03 -8.06 10.11
C ASP A 27 -15.80 -7.15 9.93
N GLU A 28 -14.72 -7.50 10.65
CA GLU A 28 -13.43 -6.82 10.62
C GLU A 28 -12.37 -7.59 9.79
N ASP A 29 -12.75 -8.67 9.07
CA ASP A 29 -11.83 -9.49 8.28
C ASP A 29 -11.64 -8.92 6.87
N TYR A 30 -11.23 -7.64 6.83
CA TYR A 30 -10.93 -6.94 5.59
C TYR A 30 -9.54 -6.30 5.64
N GLU A 31 -8.93 -6.17 4.47
CA GLU A 31 -7.65 -5.46 4.31
C GLU A 31 -7.85 -4.19 3.50
N VAL A 32 -7.07 -3.17 3.83
CA VAL A 32 -7.11 -1.89 3.13
C VAL A 32 -5.76 -1.60 2.49
N PHE A 33 -5.82 -1.30 1.20
CA PHE A 33 -4.68 -0.85 0.42
C PHE A 33 -4.97 0.52 -0.16
N GLY A 34 -3.95 1.33 -0.39
CA GLY A 34 -4.17 2.69 -0.88
C GLY A 34 -2.93 3.56 -0.88
N SER A 35 -3.11 4.78 -1.36
CA SER A 35 -2.06 5.77 -1.57
C SER A 35 -2.55 7.19 -1.40
N ILE A 36 -1.59 8.11 -1.24
CA ILE A 36 -1.85 9.54 -1.21
C ILE A 36 -1.77 10.12 -2.62
N ILE A 37 -2.84 10.80 -3.02
CA ILE A 37 -2.95 11.50 -4.30
C ILE A 37 -3.21 12.98 -4.03
N SER A 38 -2.79 13.85 -4.95
CA SER A 38 -3.12 15.29 -4.90
C SER A 38 -3.89 15.70 -6.16
N ASN A 39 -4.57 16.84 -6.09
CA ASN A 39 -5.35 17.35 -7.25
C ASN A 39 -4.47 17.65 -8.48
N ASN A 40 -3.20 18.03 -8.26
CA ASN A 40 -2.29 18.44 -9.33
C ASN A 40 -1.33 17.33 -9.76
N ASN A 41 -0.97 16.44 -8.83
CA ASN A 41 -0.09 15.30 -9.08
C ASN A 41 -0.73 14.01 -8.56
N PRO A 42 -0.99 13.03 -9.44
CA PRO A 42 -1.67 11.80 -9.05
C PRO A 42 -0.86 10.95 -8.07
N LYS A 43 0.47 10.98 -8.15
CA LYS A 43 1.37 10.32 -7.20
C LYS A 43 2.22 11.36 -6.49
N VAL A 44 2.15 11.38 -5.16
CA VAL A 44 2.95 12.30 -4.35
C VAL A 44 4.15 11.54 -3.80
N GLU A 45 5.35 11.88 -4.27
CA GLU A 45 6.57 11.33 -3.68
C GLU A 45 6.82 11.91 -2.30
N GLY A 46 7.28 11.05 -1.38
CA GLY A 46 7.65 11.42 -0.01
C GLY A 46 6.49 11.55 0.97
N ILE A 47 5.25 11.29 0.55
CA ILE A 47 4.12 11.09 1.48
C ILE A 47 3.69 9.62 1.41
N TYR A 48 3.64 8.97 2.56
CA TYR A 48 3.31 7.56 2.70
C TYR A 48 2.06 7.40 3.55
N VAL A 49 1.27 6.37 3.27
CA VAL A 49 0.09 6.03 4.06
C VAL A 49 0.11 4.56 4.43
N ASN A 50 -0.20 4.28 5.70
CA ASN A 50 -0.47 2.94 6.21
C ASN A 50 -1.88 2.90 6.78
N PHE A 51 -2.46 1.70 6.87
CA PHE A 51 -3.82 1.48 7.37
C PHE A 51 -3.81 0.57 8.59
N GLY A 52 -4.66 0.91 9.57
CA GLY A 52 -4.71 0.19 10.84
C GLY A 52 -5.93 0.56 11.66
N SER A 53 -6.02 -0.01 12.87
CA SER A 53 -7.13 0.21 13.80
C SER A 53 -8.49 0.00 13.12
N TYR A 54 -8.65 -1.19 12.55
CA TYR A 54 -9.85 -1.64 11.85
C TYR A 54 -10.99 -1.91 12.84
N ASP A 55 -12.20 -1.53 12.45
CA ASP A 55 -13.46 -1.94 13.04
C ASP A 55 -14.55 -2.01 11.96
N PHE A 56 -15.74 -2.48 12.34
CA PHE A 56 -16.89 -2.62 11.43
C PHE A 56 -17.37 -1.30 10.78
N ASN A 57 -17.03 -0.14 11.35
CA ASN A 57 -17.36 1.17 10.78
C ASN A 57 -16.23 1.78 9.95
N GLY A 58 -15.07 1.13 9.88
CA GLY A 58 -13.93 1.61 9.10
C GLY A 58 -12.59 1.53 9.83
N PHE A 59 -11.66 2.39 9.43
CA PHE A 59 -10.25 2.24 9.76
C PHE A 59 -9.54 3.59 9.85
N PHE A 60 -8.31 3.60 10.35
CA PHE A 60 -7.46 4.77 10.36
C PHE A 60 -6.41 4.71 9.25
N ALA A 61 -6.26 5.83 8.54
CA ALA A 61 -5.11 6.10 7.69
C ALA A 61 -4.07 6.88 8.50
N MET A 62 -2.86 6.33 8.55
CA MET A 62 -1.68 6.90 9.21
C MET A 62 -0.77 7.43 8.11
N ILE A 63 -0.62 8.75 8.05
CA ILE A 63 0.03 9.43 6.93
C ILE A 63 1.32 10.04 7.42
N LYS A 64 2.41 9.77 6.71
CA LYS A 64 3.74 10.26 7.05
C LYS A 64 4.32 11.06 5.91
N GLN A 65 4.74 12.28 6.22
CA GLN A 65 5.38 13.20 5.28
C GLN A 65 6.88 13.28 5.56
N LEU A 66 7.70 13.08 4.52
CA LEU A 66 9.12 13.36 4.58
C LEU A 66 9.37 14.88 4.48
N GLU A 67 10.40 15.37 5.18
CA GLU A 67 10.74 16.80 5.25
C GLU A 67 11.01 17.44 3.87
N GLU A 68 11.44 16.66 2.88
CA GLU A 68 11.82 17.13 1.53
C GLU A 68 10.67 17.05 0.49
N THR A 69 9.42 16.92 0.93
CA THR A 69 8.28 16.76 0.02
C THR A 69 7.93 18.03 -0.75
N SER A 70 7.53 17.88 -2.01
CA SER A 70 7.16 18.98 -2.90
C SER A 70 5.78 19.61 -2.63
N ILE A 71 5.02 19.07 -1.67
CA ILE A 71 3.67 19.53 -1.32
C ILE A 71 3.71 20.48 -0.13
N ASN A 72 3.15 21.67 -0.33
CA ASN A 72 3.11 22.72 0.70
C ASN A 72 2.06 22.46 1.80
N SER A 73 1.02 21.66 1.54
CA SER A 73 0.00 21.30 2.54
C SER A 73 -0.66 19.96 2.24
N ILE A 74 -0.71 19.08 3.26
CA ILE A 74 -1.39 17.77 3.18
C ILE A 74 -2.90 17.91 2.96
N LYS A 75 -3.51 19.05 3.29
CA LYS A 75 -4.94 19.32 3.10
C LYS A 75 -5.39 19.32 1.64
N GLU A 76 -4.47 19.52 0.72
CA GLU A 76 -4.73 19.45 -0.73
C GLU A 76 -4.72 18.01 -1.26
N CYS A 77 -4.35 17.05 -0.40
CA CYS A 77 -4.26 15.64 -0.75
C CYS A 77 -5.53 14.86 -0.38
N HIS A 78 -5.63 13.67 -0.94
CA HIS A 78 -6.69 12.71 -0.69
C HIS A 78 -6.06 11.33 -0.46
N VAL A 79 -6.72 10.52 0.37
CA VAL A 79 -6.43 9.09 0.47
C VAL A 79 -7.28 8.37 -0.57
N LEU A 80 -6.64 7.76 -1.54
CA LEU A 80 -7.27 6.79 -2.44
C LEU A 80 -7.04 5.41 -1.83
N TRP A 81 -8.13 4.70 -1.55
CA TRP A 81 -8.10 3.43 -0.83
C TRP A 81 -9.06 2.44 -1.48
N MET A 82 -8.75 1.16 -1.31
CA MET A 82 -9.57 0.02 -1.71
C MET A 82 -9.61 -0.98 -0.56
N ILE A 83 -10.78 -1.58 -0.37
CA ILE A 83 -10.98 -2.71 0.53
C ILE A 83 -10.83 -3.99 -0.28
N VAL A 84 -10.05 -4.92 0.24
CA VAL A 84 -9.92 -6.28 -0.27
C VAL A 84 -10.43 -7.23 0.81
N GLU A 85 -11.53 -7.89 0.49
CA GLU A 85 -12.19 -8.88 1.34
C GLU A 85 -12.13 -10.25 0.68
N LYS A 86 -12.30 -11.32 1.46
CA LYS A 86 -12.54 -12.64 0.89
C LYS A 86 -13.97 -12.71 0.34
N PRO A 87 -14.15 -13.00 -0.98
CA PRO A 87 -15.48 -13.08 -1.60
C PRO A 87 -16.46 -14.05 -0.93
N SER A 88 -15.96 -15.01 -0.16
CA SER A 88 -16.74 -16.06 0.49
C SER A 88 -17.46 -15.61 1.78
N GLU A 89 -17.13 -14.44 2.32
CA GLU A 89 -17.48 -14.06 3.71
C GLU A 89 -18.37 -12.81 3.83
N SER A 90 -18.54 -12.00 2.78
CA SER A 90 -19.24 -10.69 2.86
C SER A 90 -20.32 -10.52 1.78
N LEU A 91 -21.32 -9.66 2.02
CA LEU A 91 -22.36 -9.29 1.06
C LEU A 91 -22.17 -7.85 0.51
N ILE A 92 -21.16 -7.11 0.98
CA ILE A 92 -20.99 -5.67 0.75
C ILE A 92 -19.95 -5.42 -0.36
N PHE A 93 -19.94 -6.27 -1.39
CA PHE A 93 -19.00 -6.13 -2.50
C PHE A 93 -19.43 -5.10 -3.52
N SER A 94 -18.48 -4.23 -3.90
CA SER A 94 -18.48 -3.48 -5.16
C SER A 94 -18.90 -4.40 -6.32
N PRO A 95 -20.09 -4.23 -6.91
CA PRO A 95 -20.47 -4.97 -8.11
C PRO A 95 -19.54 -4.65 -9.28
N SER A 96 -19.02 -3.42 -9.30
CA SER A 96 -18.21 -2.85 -10.36
C SER A 96 -16.83 -3.49 -10.50
N ASN A 97 -16.25 -3.98 -9.40
CA ASN A 97 -14.89 -4.49 -9.37
C ASN A 97 -14.78 -6.00 -9.03
N ARG A 98 -15.87 -6.79 -9.12
CA ARG A 98 -15.85 -8.24 -8.81
C ARG A 98 -15.01 -9.11 -9.75
N LYS A 99 -14.71 -8.60 -10.95
CA LYS A 99 -13.98 -9.35 -11.97
C LYS A 99 -12.46 -9.28 -11.80
N PHE A 100 -11.97 -8.40 -10.93
CA PHE A 100 -10.54 -8.22 -10.74
C PHE A 100 -9.97 -9.37 -9.93
N GLN A 101 -8.92 -9.98 -10.46
CA GLN A 101 -8.15 -10.96 -9.71
C GLN A 101 -7.14 -10.23 -8.83
N VAL A 102 -7.25 -10.47 -7.52
CA VAL A 102 -6.33 -9.96 -6.51
C VAL A 102 -5.62 -11.13 -5.86
N ASN A 103 -4.30 -11.04 -5.73
CA ASN A 103 -3.52 -11.98 -4.93
C ASN A 103 -2.90 -11.23 -3.75
N CYS A 104 -3.22 -11.65 -2.53
CA CYS A 104 -2.62 -11.11 -1.31
C CYS A 104 -1.49 -12.00 -0.82
N ILE A 105 -0.40 -11.38 -0.38
CA ILE A 105 0.75 -12.03 0.23
C ILE A 105 0.94 -11.41 1.61
N LYS A 106 0.93 -12.24 2.65
CA LYS A 106 1.31 -11.86 4.01
C LYS A 106 2.64 -12.51 4.33
N THR A 107 3.63 -11.72 4.74
CA THR A 107 4.95 -12.21 5.12
C THR A 107 5.57 -11.32 6.17
N SER A 108 6.46 -11.86 6.98
CA SER A 108 7.22 -11.09 7.97
C SER A 108 8.68 -10.99 7.52
N ILE A 109 9.28 -9.82 7.68
CA ILE A 109 10.69 -9.56 7.36
C ILE A 109 11.43 -9.11 8.60
N ILE A 110 12.53 -9.78 8.91
CA ILE A 110 13.47 -9.35 9.95
C ILE A 110 14.40 -8.27 9.36
N LEU A 111 14.22 -7.02 9.77
CA LEU A 111 15.08 -5.93 9.31
C LEU A 111 16.51 -6.09 9.84
N GLN A 112 17.48 -5.84 8.98
CA GLN A 112 18.91 -5.87 9.30
C GLN A 112 19.49 -4.45 9.24
N PRO A 113 20.37 -4.05 10.18
CA PRO A 113 20.90 -2.68 10.26
C PRO A 113 21.55 -2.14 8.99
N ASN A 114 22.23 -3.02 8.23
CA ASN A 114 22.98 -2.66 7.02
C ASN A 114 22.28 -3.13 5.73
N LYS A 115 21.00 -3.50 5.80
CA LYS A 115 20.23 -3.97 4.64
C LYS A 115 18.94 -3.17 4.54
N SER A 116 18.78 -2.47 3.43
CA SER A 116 17.56 -1.76 3.09
C SER A 116 16.74 -2.49 2.03
N ASN A 117 17.36 -3.33 1.19
CA ASN A 117 16.68 -4.01 0.09
C ASN A 117 16.29 -5.44 0.48
N TYR A 118 15.04 -5.81 0.23
CA TYR A 118 14.47 -7.12 0.55
C TYR A 118 13.69 -7.66 -0.63
N SER A 119 13.85 -8.96 -0.89
CA SER A 119 13.19 -9.67 -1.97
C SER A 119 12.13 -10.60 -1.42
N ILE A 120 10.90 -10.49 -1.92
CA ILE A 120 9.79 -11.38 -1.56
C ILE A 120 9.47 -12.26 -2.75
N LYS A 121 9.54 -13.58 -2.53
CA LYS A 121 9.14 -14.57 -3.53
C LYS A 121 7.63 -14.71 -3.56
N THR A 122 7.02 -14.59 -4.73
CA THR A 122 5.60 -14.82 -4.95
C THR A 122 5.33 -16.29 -5.28
N SER A 123 4.17 -16.80 -4.88
CA SER A 123 3.71 -18.16 -5.23
C SER A 123 3.14 -18.26 -6.65
N PHE A 124 3.03 -17.13 -7.34
CA PHE A 124 2.48 -16.97 -8.68
C PHE A 124 3.40 -16.10 -9.53
N SER A 125 3.29 -16.22 -10.85
CA SER A 125 4.06 -15.39 -11.77
C SER A 125 3.51 -13.96 -11.83
N LEU A 126 4.42 -12.99 -11.76
CA LEU A 126 4.16 -11.59 -12.02
C LEU A 126 4.23 -11.30 -13.51
N SER A 127 3.55 -10.25 -13.93
CA SER A 127 3.53 -9.84 -15.33
C SER A 127 3.48 -8.32 -15.43
N GLN A 128 3.99 -7.81 -16.55
CA GLN A 128 3.94 -6.39 -16.85
C GLN A 128 2.48 -5.90 -16.84
N GLY A 129 2.23 -4.73 -16.25
CA GLY A 129 0.90 -4.15 -16.09
C GLY A 129 0.24 -4.43 -14.73
N TYR A 130 0.77 -5.37 -13.95
CA TYR A 130 0.27 -5.62 -12.60
C TYR A 130 0.55 -4.40 -11.71
N THR A 131 -0.40 -4.11 -10.82
CA THR A 131 -0.25 -3.05 -9.82
C THR A 131 0.04 -3.69 -8.47
N ILE A 132 1.10 -3.25 -7.82
CA ILE A 132 1.50 -3.73 -6.50
C ILE A 132 1.15 -2.68 -5.48
N PHE A 133 0.39 -3.08 -4.47
CA PHE A 133 0.16 -2.33 -3.25
C PHE A 133 0.93 -2.99 -2.11
N VAL A 134 1.61 -2.20 -1.30
CA VAL A 134 2.33 -2.70 -0.14
C VAL A 134 2.13 -1.77 1.04
N HIS A 135 1.78 -2.34 2.18
CA HIS A 135 1.86 -1.63 3.43
C HIS A 135 2.45 -2.54 4.50
N ALA A 136 3.06 -1.91 5.51
CA ALA A 136 3.47 -2.63 6.69
C ALA A 136 2.30 -2.73 7.67
N TYR A 137 2.19 -3.89 8.30
CA TYR A 137 1.30 -4.16 9.40
C TYR A 137 2.14 -4.28 10.68
N TYR A 138 1.60 -3.75 11.79
CA TYR A 138 2.25 -3.83 13.08
C TYR A 138 1.26 -4.36 14.09
N PRO A 139 1.47 -5.58 14.61
CA PRO A 139 0.62 -6.17 15.63
C PRO A 139 0.80 -5.41 16.95
N SER A 140 0.06 -4.33 17.10
CA SER A 140 -0.40 -3.76 18.38
C SER A 140 0.61 -3.79 19.54
N THR A 141 1.56 -2.85 19.57
CA THR A 141 2.22 -2.41 20.81
C THR A 141 2.67 -0.95 20.74
N ASN A 142 1.78 0.04 20.74
CA ASN A 142 2.09 1.49 20.93
C ASN A 142 3.20 2.14 20.07
N TYR A 143 3.78 1.43 19.10
CA TYR A 143 4.85 1.91 18.25
C TYR A 143 4.26 2.16 16.87
N GLU A 144 4.14 3.44 16.56
CA GLU A 144 3.75 3.89 15.23
C GLU A 144 4.88 3.53 14.27
N PRO A 145 4.60 2.71 13.26
CA PRO A 145 5.64 2.29 12.37
C PRO A 145 6.06 3.40 11.43
N GLY A 146 7.27 3.88 11.65
CA GLY A 146 7.86 4.89 10.79
C GLY A 146 8.60 4.33 9.58
N ASN A 147 8.51 3.01 9.31
CA ASN A 147 9.19 2.40 8.18
C ASN A 147 8.53 2.82 6.87
N ILE A 148 9.37 3.30 5.96
CA ILE A 148 8.98 3.68 4.61
C ILE A 148 9.30 2.52 3.70
N ILE A 149 8.30 2.06 2.95
CA ILE A 149 8.44 0.96 2.00
C ILE A 149 8.32 1.52 0.60
N ARG A 150 9.27 1.16 -0.25
CA ARG A 150 9.32 1.56 -1.64
C ARG A 150 9.55 0.33 -2.51
N LEU A 151 8.74 0.15 -3.54
CA LEU A 151 9.06 -0.82 -4.60
C LEU A 151 10.27 -0.34 -5.41
N ILE A 152 11.27 -1.20 -5.59
CA ILE A 152 12.46 -0.92 -6.41
C ILE A 152 12.30 -1.52 -7.81
N ASP A 153 12.20 -2.85 -7.89
CA ASP A 153 12.09 -3.60 -9.13
C ASP A 153 11.36 -4.93 -8.91
N TRP A 154 11.14 -5.67 -9.98
CA TRP A 154 10.47 -6.98 -9.96
C TRP A 154 11.08 -7.94 -10.97
N SER A 155 10.86 -9.24 -10.75
CA SER A 155 11.14 -10.30 -11.71
C SER A 155 9.94 -11.26 -11.80
N TYR A 156 10.04 -12.35 -12.56
CA TYR A 156 8.92 -13.27 -12.80
C TYR A 156 8.19 -13.75 -11.54
N ASN A 157 8.89 -13.90 -10.42
CA ASN A 157 8.33 -14.37 -9.16
C ASN A 157 8.94 -13.68 -7.92
N PHE A 158 9.54 -12.52 -8.10
CA PHE A 158 10.09 -11.74 -7.00
C PHE A 158 9.65 -10.29 -7.07
N ILE A 159 9.41 -9.71 -5.90
CA ILE A 159 9.18 -8.30 -5.72
C ILE A 159 10.26 -7.76 -4.78
N ASN A 160 10.98 -6.73 -5.21
CA ASN A 160 12.02 -6.12 -4.42
C ASN A 160 11.55 -4.79 -3.82
N PHE A 161 11.72 -4.68 -2.52
CA PHE A 161 11.36 -3.51 -1.74
C PHE A 161 12.60 -2.93 -1.08
N GLN A 162 12.65 -1.61 -1.01
CA GLN A 162 13.49 -0.88 -0.10
C GLN A 162 12.67 -0.52 1.13
N ILE A 163 13.17 -0.89 2.30
CA ILE A 163 12.58 -0.54 3.60
C ILE A 163 13.56 0.36 4.32
N THR A 164 13.14 1.60 4.58
CA THR A 164 13.94 2.58 5.31
C THR A 164 13.32 2.81 6.67
N LYS A 165 14.11 2.56 7.72
CA LYS A 165 13.70 2.81 9.09
C LYS A 165 13.67 4.31 9.37
N SER A 166 12.60 4.81 9.99
CA SER A 166 12.66 6.17 10.52
C SER A 166 13.55 6.24 11.73
N THR A 167 14.36 7.28 11.80
CA THR A 167 15.41 7.57 12.79
C THR A 167 14.96 7.64 14.25
N GLN A 168 13.69 7.42 14.59
CA GLN A 168 13.16 7.70 15.92
C GLN A 168 13.23 6.54 16.94
N ASN A 169 13.49 5.29 16.56
CA ASN A 169 13.52 4.16 17.53
C ASN A 169 14.72 3.23 17.31
N GLU A 170 15.77 3.32 18.11
CA GLU A 170 17.02 2.54 17.95
C GLU A 170 17.02 1.13 18.59
N SER A 171 15.92 0.63 19.15
CA SER A 171 15.95 -0.65 19.86
C SER A 171 14.94 -1.67 19.36
N PHE A 172 15.45 -2.91 19.28
CA PHE A 172 14.80 -4.20 18.98
C PHE A 172 14.82 -4.65 17.52
N ILE A 173 14.85 -5.98 17.38
CA ILE A 173 14.76 -6.69 16.11
C ILE A 173 13.40 -6.31 15.53
N ASP A 174 13.41 -5.42 14.54
CA ASP A 174 12.19 -4.96 13.89
C ASP A 174 11.78 -6.03 12.88
N GLU A 175 11.03 -7.01 13.36
CA GLU A 175 10.18 -7.80 12.49
C GLU A 175 9.07 -6.87 11.96
N VAL A 176 8.96 -6.81 10.64
CA VAL A 176 7.93 -6.03 9.95
C VAL A 176 7.02 -7.01 9.22
N ASP A 177 5.76 -7.02 9.59
CA ASP A 177 4.74 -7.73 8.81
C ASP A 177 4.43 -6.89 7.57
N LEU A 178 4.51 -7.51 6.40
CA LEU A 178 4.23 -6.91 5.12
C LEU A 178 3.00 -7.57 4.52
N HIS A 179 2.05 -6.74 4.16
CA HIS A 179 0.86 -7.12 3.43
C HIS A 179 0.98 -6.54 2.03
N ILE A 180 1.01 -7.42 1.04
CA ILE A 180 1.16 -7.06 -0.36
C ILE A 180 -0.08 -7.50 -1.11
N CYS A 181 -0.73 -6.57 -1.79
CA CYS A 181 -1.83 -6.85 -2.70
C CYS A 181 -1.31 -6.68 -4.13
N VAL A 182 -1.39 -7.77 -4.91
CA VAL A 182 -1.06 -7.79 -6.33
C VAL A 182 -2.36 -7.80 -7.12
N LEU A 183 -2.64 -6.68 -7.78
CA LEU A 183 -3.76 -6.55 -8.68
C LEU A 183 -3.32 -6.93 -10.09
N CYS A 184 -3.78 -8.09 -10.56
CA CYS A 184 -3.59 -8.50 -11.94
C CYS A 184 -4.46 -7.60 -12.82
N SER A 185 -3.84 -6.83 -13.73
CA SER A 185 -4.65 -5.90 -14.52
C SER A 185 -4.29 -5.87 -16.00
N ASP A 186 -5.23 -6.37 -16.80
CA ASP A 186 -5.44 -5.95 -18.19
C ASP A 186 -6.25 -4.64 -18.28
N CYS A 187 -6.78 -4.17 -17.15
CA CYS A 187 -7.65 -3.00 -17.06
C CYS A 187 -6.87 -1.77 -16.57
N LYS A 188 -7.15 -0.60 -17.15
CA LYS A 188 -6.41 0.62 -16.82
C LYS A 188 -6.95 1.36 -15.60
N ASN A 189 -8.21 1.11 -15.23
CA ASN A 189 -8.96 1.91 -14.27
C ASN A 189 -9.77 1.04 -13.29
N LEU A 190 -9.95 1.55 -12.06
CA LEU A 190 -10.89 1.05 -11.06
C LEU A 190 -12.10 1.99 -10.97
N LYS A 191 -13.30 1.43 -10.78
CA LYS A 191 -14.50 2.23 -10.52
C LYS A 191 -14.66 2.51 -9.03
N ILE A 192 -15.08 3.72 -8.68
CA ILE A 192 -15.33 4.12 -7.29
C ILE A 192 -16.82 3.95 -6.95
N ASP A 193 -17.11 3.11 -5.95
CA ASP A 193 -18.48 2.84 -5.54
C ASP A 193 -19.18 4.05 -4.89
N ASN A 194 -18.43 4.91 -4.21
CA ASN A 194 -18.97 6.07 -3.47
C ASN A 194 -19.08 7.36 -4.32
N LYS A 195 -18.80 7.33 -5.63
CA LYS A 195 -18.81 8.53 -6.49
C LYS A 195 -19.29 8.25 -7.92
N ASN A 196 -20.56 7.85 -8.09
CA ASN A 196 -21.23 7.76 -9.41
C ASN A 196 -20.38 7.08 -10.52
N GLU A 197 -19.70 5.97 -10.20
CA GLU A 197 -18.84 5.23 -11.12
C GLU A 197 -17.67 6.01 -11.74
N GLU A 198 -17.17 7.07 -11.08
CA GLU A 198 -15.90 7.69 -11.48
C GLU A 198 -14.79 6.63 -11.58
N GLU A 199 -14.09 6.62 -12.70
CA GLU A 199 -12.98 5.72 -12.98
C GLU A 199 -11.65 6.39 -12.60
N TYR A 200 -10.85 5.71 -11.80
CA TYR A 200 -9.51 6.13 -11.45
C TYR A 200 -8.48 5.20 -12.05
N SER A 201 -7.52 5.77 -12.78
CA SER A 201 -6.49 4.98 -13.44
C SER A 201 -5.53 4.38 -12.42
N LEU A 202 -5.29 3.07 -12.48
CA LEU A 202 -4.33 2.34 -11.65
C LEU A 202 -2.90 2.88 -11.76
N ASN A 203 -2.57 3.51 -12.89
CA ASN A 203 -1.30 4.21 -13.10
C ASN A 203 -1.06 5.35 -12.10
N LEU A 204 -2.13 5.83 -11.46
CA LEU A 204 -2.09 6.90 -10.48
C LEU A 204 -2.01 6.37 -9.04
N ILE A 205 -2.32 5.10 -8.83
CA ILE A 205 -2.73 4.58 -7.52
C ILE A 205 -1.55 3.92 -6.81
N GLU A 206 -0.62 3.25 -7.51
CA GLU A 206 0.58 2.69 -6.88
C GLU A 206 1.65 2.25 -7.91
N HIS A 207 2.59 1.38 -7.52
CA HIS A 207 3.67 0.93 -8.38
C HIS A 207 3.20 -0.09 -9.42
N ILE A 208 3.27 0.31 -10.69
CA ILE A 208 3.06 -0.58 -11.82
C ILE A 208 4.33 -1.34 -12.16
N LEU A 209 4.18 -2.63 -12.38
CA LEU A 209 5.22 -3.48 -12.95
C LEU A 209 5.38 -3.13 -14.44
N THR A 210 6.45 -2.41 -14.77
CA THR A 210 6.78 -2.03 -16.14
C THR A 210 8.02 -2.79 -16.61
N LYS A 211 8.37 -2.63 -17.89
CA LYS A 211 9.63 -3.16 -18.39
C LYS A 211 10.84 -2.42 -17.80
N ASP A 212 10.68 -1.15 -17.46
CA ASP A 212 11.76 -0.30 -16.97
C ASP A 212 12.23 -0.68 -15.57
N ASN A 213 11.34 -1.24 -14.75
CA ASN A 213 11.65 -1.78 -13.42
C ASN A 213 11.66 -3.32 -13.40
N PHE A 214 11.78 -3.97 -14.56
CA PHE A 214 11.95 -5.42 -14.64
C PHE A 214 13.44 -5.77 -14.54
N ASN A 215 13.77 -6.70 -13.63
CA ASN A 215 15.12 -7.14 -13.36
C ASN A 215 15.27 -8.63 -13.68
N GLU A 216 15.85 -8.91 -14.87
CA GLU A 216 16.02 -10.26 -15.39
C GLU A 216 17.07 -11.08 -14.62
N SER A 217 18.10 -10.46 -14.04
CA SER A 217 19.19 -11.19 -13.38
C SER A 217 18.76 -11.93 -12.12
N LEU A 218 17.66 -11.49 -11.49
CA LEU A 218 17.05 -12.16 -10.33
C LEU A 218 16.41 -13.50 -10.68
N SER A 219 16.14 -13.77 -11.97
CA SER A 219 15.66 -15.08 -12.41
C SER A 219 16.78 -16.12 -12.50
N THR A 220 18.04 -15.67 -12.56
CA THR A 220 19.21 -16.51 -12.85
C THR A 220 20.03 -16.86 -11.60
N GLU A 221 20.01 -16.04 -10.55
CA GLU A 221 20.82 -16.25 -9.32
C GLU A 221 20.46 -17.51 -8.51
N ILE A 222 19.38 -18.21 -8.83
CA ILE A 222 18.97 -19.44 -8.13
C ILE A 222 19.46 -20.71 -8.85
N HIS A 223 19.99 -20.61 -10.06
CA HIS A 223 20.49 -21.77 -10.82
C HIS A 223 21.98 -22.12 -10.56
N GLU A 224 22.70 -21.37 -9.71
CA GLU A 224 24.13 -21.63 -9.40
C GLU A 224 24.39 -22.25 -8.02
N VAL A 225 23.38 -22.77 -7.33
CA VAL A 225 23.57 -23.56 -6.10
C VAL A 225 22.91 -24.92 -6.25
N ASP A 226 23.57 -25.80 -7.01
CA ASP A 226 23.41 -27.27 -6.96
C ASP A 226 24.78 -27.92 -6.69
#